data_AF-A0A4Q5LQN6-F1
#
_entry.id   AF-A0A4Q5LQN6-F1
#
_cell.length_a   1.000
_cell.length_b   1.000
_cell.length_c   1.000
_cell.angle_alpha   90.00
_cell.angle_beta   90.00
_cell.angle_gamma   90.00
#
_symmetry.space_group_name_H-M   'P 1'
#
loop_
_entity.id
_entity.type
_entity.pdbx_description
1 polymer ?
#
loop_
_entity_poly.entity_id
_entity_poly.type
_entity_poly.pdbx_seq_one_letter_code
_entity_poly.pdbx_strand_id
1 'polypeptide(L)'
;MKKIYAFAFALLLTYSYANAQVKTIKWSGYTWNVKEPAEATGPGPNFWSSSNVWVDGSGWLHLKVSKNAANGRWECAEVASTESFGMGTYQWQIDADVDKFDKNLVLGLFDYSGTDARDEIDIEFARWGNSAYPNLNYTVYPKAGDPPRHTSYSTEFTSPNGTYTTHRFIRTANSVTFKTLYGHMNDEPRDNLFLSKEFKSPSVSISSVNMPVLLNLWLFKGQAPTDDKPFEVVIHSFKFTPQ
;
A
#
# COMPACT_ATOMS: atom_id res chain seq x y z
N MET A 1 65.97 -39.23 4.35
CA MET A 1 64.49 -39.16 4.31
C MET A 1 64.07 -37.71 4.47
N LYS A 2 63.68 -37.03 3.39
CA LYS A 2 63.18 -35.65 3.41
C LYS A 2 61.66 -35.69 3.62
N LYS A 3 61.15 -35.15 4.74
CA LYS A 3 59.71 -34.98 4.97
C LYS A 3 59.26 -33.67 4.34
N ILE A 4 58.36 -33.78 3.38
CA ILE A 4 57.66 -32.66 2.73
C ILE A 4 56.46 -32.33 3.63
N TYR A 5 56.35 -31.06 4.07
CA TYR A 5 55.15 -30.57 4.73
C TYR A 5 54.27 -29.89 3.67
N ALA A 6 53.12 -30.49 3.37
CA ALA A 6 52.08 -29.89 2.55
C ALA A 6 51.24 -28.96 3.44
N PHE A 7 51.25 -27.66 3.15
CA PHE A 7 50.30 -26.72 3.72
C PHE A 7 49.03 -26.72 2.86
N ALA A 8 47.93 -27.24 3.42
CA ALA A 8 46.60 -27.07 2.85
C ALA A 8 46.09 -25.67 3.20
N PHE A 9 45.95 -24.80 2.20
CA PHE A 9 45.22 -23.55 2.34
C PHE A 9 43.71 -23.84 2.23
N ALA A 10 43.01 -23.82 3.36
CA ALA A 10 41.56 -23.79 3.38
C ALA A 10 41.11 -22.35 3.08
N LEU A 11 40.59 -22.11 1.86
CA LEU A 11 39.96 -20.86 1.50
C LEU A 11 38.58 -20.80 2.18
N LEU A 12 38.50 -20.15 3.34
CA LEU A 12 37.21 -19.79 3.94
C LEU A 12 36.57 -18.68 3.10
N LEU A 13 35.59 -19.05 2.27
CA LEU A 13 34.63 -18.09 1.72
C LEU A 13 33.71 -17.64 2.84
N THR A 14 34.03 -16.52 3.48
CA THR A 14 33.10 -15.83 4.36
C THR A 14 32.04 -15.17 3.48
N TYR A 15 30.86 -15.77 3.41
CA TYR A 15 29.65 -15.05 3.00
C TYR A 15 29.35 -14.02 4.10
N SER A 16 29.80 -12.79 3.92
CA SER A 16 29.24 -11.66 4.65
C SER A 16 27.79 -11.51 4.20
N TYR A 17 26.85 -12.01 5.00
CA TYR A 17 25.50 -11.49 4.99
C TYR A 17 25.61 -10.02 5.41
N ALA A 18 25.72 -9.13 4.43
CA ALA A 18 25.46 -7.74 4.67
C ALA A 18 24.03 -7.67 5.23
N ASN A 19 23.90 -7.30 6.51
CA ASN A 19 22.62 -6.92 7.06
C ASN A 19 22.11 -5.78 6.19
N ALA A 20 21.20 -6.08 5.25
CA ALA A 20 20.55 -5.07 4.45
C ALA A 20 19.83 -4.15 5.44
N GLN A 21 20.36 -2.95 5.62
CA GLN A 21 19.75 -1.98 6.50
C GLN A 21 18.37 -1.67 5.93
N VAL A 22 17.32 -1.86 6.73
CA VAL A 22 15.95 -1.50 6.33
C VAL A 22 15.93 0.00 6.02
N LYS A 23 15.66 0.34 4.77
CA LYS A 23 15.56 1.74 4.35
C LYS A 23 14.28 2.32 4.95
N THR A 24 14.39 3.52 5.53
CA THR A 24 13.27 4.20 6.16
C THR A 24 13.13 5.63 5.66
N ILE A 25 11.92 6.17 5.76
CA ILE A 25 11.61 7.59 5.55
C ILE A 25 10.81 8.13 6.74
N LYS A 26 10.83 9.45 6.92
CA LYS A 26 9.98 10.16 7.89
C LYS A 26 8.95 10.97 7.12
N TRP A 27 7.67 10.69 7.35
CA TRP A 27 6.57 11.37 6.66
C TRP A 27 5.32 11.40 7.54
N SER A 28 4.59 12.52 7.47
CA SER A 28 3.36 12.77 8.23
C SER A 28 3.48 12.55 9.75
N GLY A 29 4.67 12.76 10.31
CA GLY A 29 4.96 12.56 11.74
C GLY A 29 5.36 11.13 12.14
N TYR A 30 5.41 10.19 11.20
CA TYR A 30 5.72 8.78 11.46
C TYR A 30 7.00 8.34 10.75
N THR A 31 7.54 7.19 11.20
CA THR A 31 8.61 6.48 10.50
C THR A 31 8.03 5.33 9.68
N TRP A 32 8.52 5.18 8.46
CA TRP A 32 8.03 4.18 7.52
C TRP A 32 9.19 3.34 6.98
N ASN A 33 9.03 2.02 6.97
CA ASN A 33 9.90 1.08 6.28
C ASN A 33 9.60 1.12 4.78
N VAL A 34 10.62 1.21 3.94
CA VAL A 34 10.51 1.17 2.47
C VAL A 34 10.79 -0.25 2.00
N LYS A 35 9.91 -0.79 1.16
CA LYS A 35 10.06 -2.13 0.59
C LYS A 35 11.05 -2.15 -0.57
N GLU A 36 12.09 -2.98 -0.44
CA GLU A 36 13.12 -3.19 -1.47
C GLU A 36 13.77 -4.58 -1.36
N PRO A 37 13.01 -5.67 -1.56
CA PRO A 37 13.57 -7.01 -1.69
C PRO A 37 14.45 -7.12 -2.94
N ALA A 38 15.43 -8.04 -2.89
CA ALA A 38 16.31 -8.32 -4.03
C ALA A 38 15.58 -8.97 -5.23
N GLU A 39 14.52 -9.73 -4.95
CA GLU A 39 13.76 -10.50 -5.94
C GLU A 39 12.30 -10.05 -6.00
N ALA A 40 11.61 -10.43 -7.07
CA ALA A 40 10.19 -10.16 -7.22
C ALA A 40 9.38 -10.78 -6.07
N THR A 41 8.44 -10.01 -5.52
CA THR A 41 7.58 -10.44 -4.41
C THR A 41 6.20 -9.81 -4.46
N GLY A 42 5.32 -10.33 -3.62
CA GLY A 42 3.91 -9.96 -3.49
C GLY A 42 3.67 -8.51 -3.07
N PRO A 43 2.46 -7.97 -3.34
CA PRO A 43 1.40 -8.59 -4.15
C PRO A 43 1.80 -8.75 -5.62
N GLY A 44 1.39 -9.86 -6.26
CA GLY A 44 1.84 -10.24 -7.60
C GLY A 44 3.36 -10.53 -7.71
N PRO A 45 3.88 -10.87 -8.89
CA PRO A 45 5.32 -10.97 -9.15
C PRO A 45 5.93 -9.59 -9.43
N ASN A 46 5.89 -8.68 -8.45
CA ASN A 46 6.36 -7.30 -8.63
C ASN A 46 7.81 -7.09 -8.16
N PHE A 47 8.53 -6.23 -8.87
CA PHE A 47 9.78 -5.65 -8.39
C PHE A 47 9.49 -4.35 -7.65
N TRP A 48 10.30 -4.04 -6.62
CA TRP A 48 10.10 -2.89 -5.76
C TRP A 48 11.41 -2.12 -5.67
N SER A 49 11.33 -0.80 -5.64
CA SER A 49 12.51 0.06 -5.71
C SER A 49 12.35 1.21 -4.74
N SER A 50 13.32 1.39 -3.87
CA SER A 50 13.30 2.51 -2.93
C SER A 50 13.57 3.86 -3.60
N SER A 51 13.89 3.87 -4.90
CA SER A 51 13.94 5.08 -5.73
C SER A 51 12.56 5.59 -6.14
N ASN A 52 11.54 4.72 -6.07
CA ASN A 52 10.15 5.05 -6.34
C ASN A 52 9.39 5.53 -5.08
N VAL A 53 10.11 5.76 -3.97
CA VAL A 53 9.57 6.25 -2.70
C VAL A 53 10.43 7.42 -2.24
N TRP A 54 9.86 8.62 -2.14
CA TRP A 54 10.56 9.77 -1.57
C TRP A 54 9.59 10.75 -0.91
N VAL A 55 10.14 11.64 -0.09
CA VAL A 55 9.43 12.79 0.45
C VAL A 55 10.03 14.03 -0.19
N ASP A 56 9.20 14.89 -0.79
CA ASP A 56 9.65 16.09 -1.48
C ASP A 56 9.96 17.26 -0.52
N GLY A 57 10.34 18.41 -1.09
CA GLY A 57 10.63 19.63 -0.32
C GLY A 57 9.39 20.25 0.35
N SER A 58 8.18 19.86 -0.05
CA SER A 58 6.91 20.27 0.55
C SER A 58 6.51 19.35 1.72
N GLY A 59 7.22 18.24 1.90
CA GLY A 59 6.93 17.23 2.92
C GLY A 59 5.89 16.20 2.50
N TRP A 60 5.60 16.06 1.20
CA TRP A 60 4.63 15.09 0.69
C TRP A 60 5.32 13.79 0.28
N LEU A 61 4.65 12.67 0.48
CA LEU A 61 5.13 11.34 0.10
C LEU A 61 4.78 11.09 -1.36
N HIS A 62 5.74 10.60 -2.12
CA HIS A 62 5.54 10.17 -3.50
C HIS A 62 5.73 8.67 -3.60
N LEU A 63 4.75 8.00 -4.21
CA LEU A 63 4.83 6.60 -4.60
C LEU A 63 4.76 6.52 -6.12
N LYS A 64 5.72 5.83 -6.73
CA LYS A 64 5.82 5.75 -8.19
C LYS A 64 5.86 4.30 -8.69
N VAL A 65 5.21 4.06 -9.83
CA VAL A 65 5.47 2.90 -10.67
C VAL A 65 6.20 3.40 -11.90
N SER A 66 7.40 2.86 -12.15
CA SER A 66 8.23 3.30 -13.27
C SER A 66 9.09 2.18 -13.84
N LYS A 67 9.50 2.34 -15.10
CA LYS A 67 10.36 1.39 -15.81
C LYS A 67 11.83 1.75 -15.55
N ASN A 68 12.58 0.82 -14.98
CA ASN A 68 14.00 0.97 -14.76
C ASN A 68 14.75 0.99 -16.10
N ALA A 69 15.37 2.12 -16.43
CA ALA A 69 16.03 2.30 -17.73
C ALA A 69 17.23 1.35 -17.95
N ALA A 70 17.87 0.85 -16.88
CA ALA A 70 19.05 0.00 -16.99
C ALA A 70 18.72 -1.45 -17.32
N ASN A 71 17.56 -1.96 -16.88
CA ASN A 71 17.19 -3.37 -17.05
C ASN A 71 15.81 -3.58 -17.69
N GLY A 72 15.06 -2.50 -17.96
CA GLY A 72 13.75 -2.52 -18.60
C GLY A 72 12.59 -3.02 -17.73
N ARG A 73 12.83 -3.37 -16.47
CA ARG A 73 11.79 -3.88 -15.55
C ARG A 73 10.93 -2.75 -15.00
N TRP A 74 9.65 -3.02 -14.84
CA TRP A 74 8.76 -2.16 -14.07
C TRP A 74 8.97 -2.39 -12.57
N GLU A 75 9.12 -1.30 -11.84
CA GLU A 75 9.35 -1.28 -10.40
C GLU A 75 8.22 -0.50 -9.71
N CYS A 76 7.81 -1.00 -8.55
CA CYS A 76 6.70 -0.52 -7.73
C CYS A 76 7.22 0.20 -6.48
N ALA A 77 6.28 0.72 -5.68
CA ALA A 77 6.56 1.44 -4.45
C ALA A 77 5.68 0.94 -3.31
N GLU A 78 6.26 0.71 -2.13
CA GLU A 78 5.50 0.42 -0.90
C GLU A 78 6.23 0.94 0.32
N VAL A 79 5.43 1.44 1.27
CA VAL A 79 5.87 1.80 2.61
C VAL A 79 4.96 1.17 3.66
N ALA A 80 5.55 0.81 4.81
CA ALA A 80 4.83 0.29 5.97
C ALA A 80 5.22 1.09 7.21
N SER A 81 4.25 1.54 8.01
CA SER A 81 4.54 2.25 9.26
C SER A 81 5.30 1.34 10.23
N THR A 82 6.25 1.90 10.98
CA THR A 82 6.91 1.17 12.07
C THR A 82 6.00 1.01 13.29
N GLU A 83 5.02 1.88 13.42
CA GLU A 83 3.99 1.85 14.45
C GLU A 83 2.80 1.01 14.00
N SER A 84 2.02 0.53 14.98
CA SER A 84 0.76 -0.18 14.74
C SER A 84 -0.40 0.58 15.38
N PHE A 85 -1.49 0.71 14.65
CA PHE A 85 -2.64 1.53 14.99
C PHE A 85 -3.86 0.65 15.31
N GLY A 86 -4.64 1.07 16.31
CA GLY A 86 -5.82 0.36 16.79
C GLY A 86 -7.13 0.83 16.14
N MET A 87 -8.23 0.72 16.88
CA MET A 87 -9.51 1.30 16.46
C MET A 87 -9.44 2.82 16.40
N GLY A 88 -10.07 3.40 15.40
CA GLY A 88 -10.00 4.84 15.14
C GLY A 88 -10.32 5.20 13.70
N THR A 89 -10.06 6.45 13.38
CA THR A 89 -10.20 7.00 12.03
C THR A 89 -8.84 7.09 11.38
N TYR A 90 -8.72 6.49 10.19
CA TYR A 90 -7.56 6.54 9.33
C TYR A 90 -7.92 7.45 8.15
N GLN A 91 -7.08 8.45 7.86
CA GLN A 91 -7.34 9.43 6.80
C GLN A 91 -6.09 9.64 5.95
N TRP A 92 -6.27 9.60 4.63
CA TRP A 92 -5.28 10.01 3.64
C TRP A 92 -5.82 11.13 2.77
N GLN A 93 -4.95 12.07 2.45
CA GLN A 93 -5.19 13.09 1.43
C GLN A 93 -4.22 12.85 0.29
N ILE A 94 -4.74 12.54 -0.90
CA ILE A 94 -3.94 12.19 -2.08
C ILE A 94 -4.16 13.19 -3.19
N ASP A 95 -3.15 13.29 -4.06
CA ASP A 95 -3.14 14.05 -5.29
C ASP A 95 -2.69 13.11 -6.42
N ALA A 96 -3.67 12.60 -7.17
CA ALA A 96 -3.47 11.78 -8.35
C ALA A 96 -4.73 11.66 -9.20
N ASP A 97 -4.57 11.42 -10.50
CA ASP A 97 -5.64 11.04 -11.42
C ASP A 97 -6.06 9.57 -11.22
N VAL A 98 -6.48 9.21 -10.00
CA VAL A 98 -6.80 7.80 -9.63
C VAL A 98 -7.98 7.22 -10.40
N ASP A 99 -8.86 8.07 -10.93
CA ASP A 99 -9.97 7.65 -11.79
C ASP A 99 -9.53 7.23 -13.20
N LYS A 100 -8.35 7.66 -13.63
CA LYS A 100 -7.73 7.36 -14.94
C LYS A 100 -6.65 6.27 -14.86
N PHE A 101 -6.59 5.50 -13.78
CA PHE A 101 -5.65 4.40 -13.66
C PHE A 101 -5.71 3.47 -14.86
N ASP A 102 -4.53 3.13 -15.38
CA ASP A 102 -4.38 1.95 -16.21
C ASP A 102 -4.94 0.74 -15.46
N LYS A 103 -5.58 -0.18 -16.19
CA LYS A 103 -6.25 -1.33 -15.58
C LYS A 103 -5.32 -2.25 -14.78
N ASN A 104 -4.01 -2.19 -15.01
CA ASN A 104 -3.02 -2.97 -14.29
C ASN A 104 -2.46 -2.24 -13.06
N LEU A 105 -2.74 -0.95 -12.84
CA LEU A 105 -2.31 -0.24 -11.64
C LEU A 105 -3.23 -0.54 -10.46
N VAL A 106 -2.62 -0.62 -9.28
CA VAL A 106 -3.29 -0.75 -7.99
C VAL A 106 -2.64 0.21 -7.00
N LEU A 107 -3.45 1.08 -6.39
CA LEU A 107 -3.08 1.89 -5.23
C LEU A 107 -3.80 1.32 -4.01
N GLY A 108 -3.06 0.88 -3.01
CA GLY A 108 -3.60 0.43 -1.73
C GLY A 108 -3.35 1.44 -0.61
N LEU A 109 -4.40 1.75 0.16
CA LEU A 109 -4.38 2.51 1.41
C LEU A 109 -5.03 1.65 2.50
N PHE A 110 -4.22 1.03 3.37
CA PHE A 110 -4.71 -0.07 4.18
C PHE A 110 -3.97 -0.25 5.49
N ASP A 111 -4.58 -0.97 6.43
CA ASP A 111 -3.87 -1.59 7.56
C ASP A 111 -3.84 -3.11 7.39
N TYR A 112 -2.76 -3.75 7.84
CA TYR A 112 -2.55 -5.18 7.61
C TYR A 112 -1.69 -5.83 8.69
N SER A 113 -2.14 -6.95 9.23
CA SER A 113 -1.41 -7.69 10.27
C SER A 113 -0.15 -8.43 9.78
N GLY A 114 0.00 -8.64 8.47
CA GLY A 114 1.01 -9.54 7.91
C GLY A 114 0.54 -10.97 7.68
N THR A 115 -0.71 -11.31 8.01
CA THR A 115 -1.30 -12.64 7.79
C THR A 115 -2.25 -12.63 6.61
N ASP A 116 -1.91 -13.39 5.55
CA ASP A 116 -2.68 -13.36 4.30
C ASP A 116 -4.18 -13.61 4.50
N ALA A 117 -4.99 -12.80 3.81
CA ALA A 117 -6.44 -12.80 3.87
C ALA A 117 -7.03 -12.69 5.29
N ARG A 118 -6.32 -12.05 6.23
CA ARG A 118 -6.75 -11.83 7.62
C ARG A 118 -6.31 -10.47 8.13
N ASP A 119 -7.14 -9.93 9.01
CA ASP A 119 -6.82 -8.71 9.77
C ASP A 119 -6.27 -7.63 8.80
N GLU A 120 -7.16 -7.14 7.95
CA GLU A 120 -6.83 -6.19 6.88
C GLU A 120 -8.07 -5.39 6.49
N ILE A 121 -7.90 -4.08 6.30
CA ILE A 121 -8.94 -3.17 5.82
C ILE A 121 -8.38 -2.30 4.72
N ASP A 122 -9.00 -2.42 3.55
CA ASP A 122 -8.45 -1.89 2.31
C ASP A 122 -9.32 -0.81 1.69
N ILE A 123 -8.66 0.27 1.27
CA ILE A 123 -9.16 1.15 0.22
C ILE A 123 -8.23 0.98 -0.97
N GLU A 124 -8.77 0.49 -2.09
CA GLU A 124 -7.98 0.23 -3.29
C GLU A 124 -8.56 0.94 -4.52
N PHE A 125 -7.68 1.64 -5.24
CA PHE A 125 -7.94 2.09 -6.60
C PHE A 125 -7.34 1.09 -7.59
N ALA A 126 -8.18 0.28 -8.22
CA ALA A 126 -7.78 -0.79 -9.13
C ALA A 126 -8.94 -1.27 -10.00
N ARG A 127 -8.66 -1.55 -11.28
CA ARG A 127 -9.58 -2.29 -12.17
C ARG A 127 -9.19 -3.76 -12.36
N TRP A 128 -8.19 -4.24 -11.62
CA TRP A 128 -7.82 -5.67 -11.57
C TRP A 128 -7.56 -6.30 -12.95
N GLY A 129 -6.87 -5.58 -13.83
CA GLY A 129 -6.50 -6.01 -15.18
C GLY A 129 -7.64 -5.98 -16.21
N ASN A 130 -8.84 -5.55 -15.83
CA ASN A 130 -10.00 -5.48 -16.71
C ASN A 130 -10.59 -4.06 -16.71
N SER A 131 -10.46 -3.34 -17.82
CA SER A 131 -10.94 -1.96 -17.95
C SER A 131 -12.45 -1.79 -17.78
N ALA A 132 -13.24 -2.88 -17.83
CA ALA A 132 -14.68 -2.84 -17.57
C ALA A 132 -15.05 -2.95 -16.08
N TYR A 133 -14.11 -3.23 -15.19
CA TYR A 133 -14.36 -3.34 -13.77
C TYR A 133 -14.33 -1.96 -13.09
N PRO A 134 -15.12 -1.77 -12.01
CA PRO A 134 -15.06 -0.57 -11.19
C PRO A 134 -13.64 -0.32 -10.67
N ASN A 135 -13.27 0.94 -10.49
CA ASN A 135 -11.93 1.33 -10.05
C ASN A 135 -11.81 1.55 -8.53
N LEU A 136 -12.88 1.76 -7.77
CA LEU A 136 -12.80 1.94 -6.31
C LEU A 136 -13.31 0.69 -5.60
N ASN A 137 -12.50 0.15 -4.70
CA ASN A 137 -12.78 -1.07 -3.95
C ASN A 137 -12.55 -0.83 -2.46
N TYR A 138 -13.51 -1.27 -1.64
CA TYR A 138 -13.38 -1.35 -0.20
C TYR A 138 -13.46 -2.80 0.23
N THR A 139 -12.52 -3.26 1.05
CA THR A 139 -12.48 -4.64 1.52
C THR A 139 -12.23 -4.69 3.02
N VAL A 140 -12.91 -5.61 3.70
CA VAL A 140 -12.64 -5.97 5.10
C VAL A 140 -12.35 -7.46 5.13
N TYR A 141 -11.10 -7.81 5.41
CA TYR A 141 -10.73 -9.19 5.67
C TYR A 141 -11.04 -9.55 7.13
N PRO A 142 -11.46 -10.81 7.36
CA PRO A 142 -11.92 -11.25 8.67
C PRO A 142 -10.78 -11.29 9.66
N LYS A 143 -11.11 -11.20 10.96
CA LYS A 143 -10.10 -11.33 12.01
C LYS A 143 -9.45 -12.72 12.00
N ALA A 144 -8.20 -12.83 12.43
CA ALA A 144 -7.57 -14.14 12.62
C ALA A 144 -8.43 -15.06 13.50
N GLY A 145 -8.56 -16.32 13.05
CA GLY A 145 -9.39 -17.34 13.71
C GLY A 145 -10.82 -17.45 13.20
N ASP A 146 -11.35 -16.42 12.52
CA ASP A 146 -12.66 -16.48 11.88
C ASP A 146 -12.57 -17.11 10.47
N PRO A 147 -13.70 -17.57 9.89
CA PRO A 147 -13.74 -18.07 8.52
C PRO A 147 -13.12 -17.08 7.53
N PRO A 148 -12.35 -17.53 6.51
CA PRO A 148 -11.64 -16.72 5.50
C PRO A 148 -12.58 -16.01 4.51
N ARG A 149 -13.65 -15.37 4.97
CA ARG A 149 -14.62 -14.68 4.13
C ARG A 149 -14.50 -13.18 4.35
N HIS A 150 -13.83 -12.51 3.41
CA HIS A 150 -13.86 -11.05 3.35
C HIS A 150 -15.25 -10.56 2.93
N THR A 151 -15.51 -9.29 3.21
CA THR A 151 -16.64 -8.55 2.65
C THR A 151 -16.08 -7.37 1.86
N SER A 152 -16.66 -7.09 0.70
CA SER A 152 -16.21 -6.00 -0.16
C SER A 152 -17.35 -5.21 -0.79
N TYR A 153 -17.02 -4.02 -1.27
CA TYR A 153 -17.89 -3.17 -2.07
C TYR A 153 -17.04 -2.47 -3.13
N SER A 154 -17.47 -2.53 -4.39
CA SER A 154 -16.78 -1.86 -5.48
C SER A 154 -17.73 -0.94 -6.24
N THR A 155 -17.23 0.21 -6.69
CA THR A 155 -18.00 1.15 -7.50
C THR A 155 -17.09 1.95 -8.42
N GLU A 156 -17.68 2.57 -9.44
CA GLU A 156 -16.95 3.46 -10.33
C GLU A 156 -16.79 4.84 -9.68
N PHE A 157 -15.55 5.23 -9.43
CA PHE A 157 -15.16 6.55 -8.98
C PHE A 157 -14.69 7.40 -10.15
N THR A 158 -15.12 8.65 -10.17
CA THR A 158 -14.63 9.69 -11.08
C THR A 158 -14.32 10.94 -10.28
N SER A 159 -13.26 11.67 -10.65
CA SER A 159 -12.84 12.91 -10.01
C SER A 159 -12.97 14.10 -10.98
N PRO A 160 -14.20 14.58 -11.23
CA PRO A 160 -14.46 15.58 -12.27
C PRO A 160 -13.82 16.95 -11.99
N ASN A 161 -13.46 17.24 -10.73
CA ASN A 161 -13.03 18.56 -10.26
C ASN A 161 -11.56 18.60 -9.82
N GLY A 162 -10.70 17.75 -10.41
CA GLY A 162 -9.26 17.72 -10.15
C GLY A 162 -8.80 16.42 -9.52
N THR A 163 -7.55 16.39 -9.05
CA THR A 163 -6.84 15.20 -8.59
C THR A 163 -6.83 15.02 -7.07
N TYR A 164 -7.33 16.02 -6.33
CA TYR A 164 -7.28 16.01 -4.88
C TYR A 164 -8.46 15.23 -4.32
N THR A 165 -8.18 14.24 -3.48
CA THR A 165 -9.20 13.44 -2.81
C THR A 165 -8.81 13.10 -1.38
N THR A 166 -9.81 12.81 -0.57
CA THR A 166 -9.63 12.32 0.80
C THR A 166 -10.27 10.95 0.94
N HIS A 167 -9.52 10.01 1.50
CA HIS A 167 -9.99 8.64 1.74
C HIS A 167 -9.90 8.33 3.21
N ARG A 168 -10.92 7.65 3.74
CA ARG A 168 -11.00 7.28 5.14
C ARG A 168 -11.55 5.88 5.31
N PHE A 169 -11.07 5.20 6.34
CA PHE A 169 -11.89 4.23 7.03
C PHE A 169 -11.93 4.53 8.53
N ILE A 170 -13.08 4.26 9.12
CA ILE A 170 -13.34 4.40 10.55
C ILE A 170 -13.58 2.99 11.07
N ARG A 171 -12.62 2.46 11.83
CA ARG A 171 -12.66 1.11 12.39
C ARG A 171 -13.06 1.16 13.85
N THR A 172 -14.16 0.51 14.19
CA THR A 172 -14.65 0.32 15.55
C THR A 172 -14.90 -1.16 15.81
N ALA A 173 -15.23 -1.54 17.05
CA ALA A 173 -15.62 -2.92 17.34
C ALA A 173 -16.93 -3.36 16.63
N ASN A 174 -17.75 -2.40 16.21
CA ASN A 174 -19.10 -2.65 15.71
C ASN A 174 -19.24 -2.45 14.20
N SER A 175 -18.39 -1.61 13.60
CA SER A 175 -18.43 -1.32 12.18
C SER A 175 -17.09 -0.84 11.61
N VAL A 176 -16.95 -1.02 10.31
CA VAL A 176 -15.99 -0.31 9.48
C VAL A 176 -16.77 0.58 8.53
N THR A 177 -16.54 1.89 8.59
CA THR A 177 -17.14 2.86 7.66
C THR A 177 -16.07 3.45 6.76
N PHE A 178 -16.19 3.21 5.47
CA PHE A 178 -15.35 3.79 4.43
C PHE A 178 -15.95 5.08 3.90
N LYS A 179 -15.09 6.04 3.58
CA LYS A 179 -15.47 7.29 2.92
C LYS A 179 -14.48 7.70 1.86
N THR A 180 -14.99 8.27 0.79
CA THR A 180 -14.20 8.94 -0.25
C THR A 180 -14.83 10.29 -0.54
N LEU A 181 -13.99 11.33 -0.53
CA LEU A 181 -14.40 12.71 -0.70
C LEU A 181 -13.56 13.39 -1.78
N TYR A 182 -14.18 14.34 -2.48
CA TYR A 182 -13.50 15.28 -3.38
C TYR A 182 -12.77 16.36 -2.57
N GLY A 183 -11.55 16.66 -2.99
CA GLY A 183 -10.67 17.62 -2.34
C GLY A 183 -9.93 17.06 -1.12
N HIS A 184 -9.00 17.85 -0.59
CA HIS A 184 -8.34 17.60 0.68
C HIS A 184 -9.20 18.14 1.82
N MET A 185 -9.94 17.25 2.47
CA MET A 185 -10.93 17.57 3.48
C MET A 185 -10.51 17.02 4.84
N ASN A 186 -10.75 17.80 5.89
CA ASN A 186 -10.65 17.35 7.28
C ASN A 186 -12.03 17.12 7.90
N ASP A 187 -13.04 17.82 7.39
CA ASP A 187 -14.45 17.65 7.68
C ASP A 187 -15.14 16.79 6.59
N GLU A 188 -16.47 16.78 6.60
CA GLU A 188 -17.32 16.00 5.70
C GLU A 188 -18.45 16.83 5.10
N PRO A 189 -18.13 17.92 4.36
CA PRO A 189 -19.16 18.69 3.71
C PRO A 189 -19.87 17.80 2.69
N ARG A 190 -21.20 17.82 2.72
CA ARG A 190 -22.06 16.92 1.92
C ARG A 190 -21.74 16.98 0.43
N ASP A 191 -21.42 18.16 -0.08
CA ASP A 191 -21.15 18.39 -1.51
C ASP A 191 -19.83 17.77 -1.97
N ASN A 192 -18.94 17.41 -1.04
CA ASN A 192 -17.67 16.75 -1.32
C ASN A 192 -17.72 15.25 -1.06
N LEU A 193 -18.74 14.72 -0.39
CA LEU A 193 -18.85 13.29 -0.12
C LEU A 193 -19.26 12.55 -1.39
N PHE A 194 -18.32 11.83 -1.99
CA PHE A 194 -18.61 10.93 -3.11
C PHE A 194 -19.34 9.67 -2.62
N LEU A 195 -18.77 9.00 -1.61
CA LEU A 195 -19.29 7.73 -1.10
C LEU A 195 -19.05 7.60 0.39
N SER A 196 -20.04 7.05 1.09
CA SER A 196 -19.91 6.49 2.43
C SER A 196 -20.49 5.08 2.44
N LYS A 197 -19.69 4.08 2.84
CA LYS A 197 -20.09 2.68 2.90
C LYS A 197 -19.77 2.08 4.26
N GLU A 198 -20.78 1.57 4.94
CA GLU A 198 -20.63 0.93 6.25
C GLU A 198 -20.81 -0.59 6.16
N PHE A 199 -19.95 -1.31 6.87
CA PHE A 199 -20.02 -2.74 7.13
C PHE A 199 -20.16 -2.98 8.63
N LYS A 200 -21.12 -3.82 9.05
CA LYS A 200 -21.48 -3.99 10.46
C LYS A 200 -21.19 -5.41 10.97
N SER A 201 -20.70 -5.47 12.20
CA SER A 201 -20.74 -6.65 13.06
C SER A 201 -22.20 -7.00 13.43
N PRO A 202 -22.56 -8.28 13.65
CA PRO A 202 -21.71 -9.47 13.59
C PRO A 202 -21.60 -10.08 12.18
N SER A 203 -22.27 -9.52 11.18
CA SER A 203 -22.22 -10.05 9.81
C SER A 203 -20.84 -9.92 9.16
N VAL A 204 -20.04 -8.95 9.61
CA VAL A 204 -18.66 -8.74 9.19
C VAL A 204 -17.75 -8.96 10.39
N SER A 205 -16.75 -9.82 10.19
CA SER A 205 -15.70 -10.08 11.18
C SER A 205 -14.69 -8.94 11.15
N ILE A 206 -14.66 -8.15 12.22
CA ILE A 206 -13.81 -6.96 12.32
C ILE A 206 -12.67 -7.24 13.28
N SER A 207 -11.45 -7.02 12.81
CA SER A 207 -10.25 -7.18 13.63
C SER A 207 -10.13 -6.08 14.68
N SER A 208 -9.78 -6.49 15.90
CA SER A 208 -9.46 -5.59 17.02
C SER A 208 -7.96 -5.43 17.25
N VAL A 209 -7.10 -6.07 16.46
CA VAL A 209 -5.65 -6.01 16.67
C VAL A 209 -5.10 -4.68 16.16
N ASN A 210 -4.03 -4.21 16.79
CA ASN A 210 -3.29 -3.06 16.27
C ASN A 210 -2.47 -3.52 15.07
N MET A 211 -2.51 -2.76 13.98
CA MET A 211 -1.87 -3.14 12.71
C MET A 211 -1.06 -1.98 12.14
N PRO A 212 0.10 -2.24 11.52
CA PRO A 212 0.77 -1.22 10.73
C PRO A 212 -0.12 -0.78 9.56
N VAL A 213 0.06 0.48 9.16
CA VAL A 213 -0.51 1.02 7.92
C VAL A 213 0.48 0.82 6.80
N LEU A 214 -0.03 0.35 5.66
CA LEU A 214 0.72 0.16 4.44
C LEU A 214 0.14 1.06 3.34
N LEU A 215 1.04 1.56 2.50
CA LEU A 215 0.70 2.32 1.30
C LEU A 215 1.51 1.72 0.15
N ASN A 216 0.85 1.32 -0.93
CA ASN A 216 1.55 0.79 -2.09
C ASN A 216 0.95 1.27 -3.40
N LEU A 217 1.81 1.34 -4.42
CA LEU A 217 1.44 1.53 -5.81
C LEU A 217 2.14 0.43 -6.61
N TRP A 218 1.35 -0.48 -7.20
CA TRP A 218 1.87 -1.72 -7.76
C TRP A 218 1.11 -2.20 -9.00
N LEU A 219 1.63 -3.26 -9.65
CA LEU A 219 1.08 -3.80 -10.88
C LEU A 219 0.37 -5.13 -10.68
N PHE A 220 -0.91 -5.19 -11.04
CA PHE A 220 -1.72 -6.39 -10.97
C PHE A 220 -1.08 -7.53 -11.78
N LYS A 221 -0.76 -8.64 -11.11
CA LYS A 221 -0.03 -9.79 -11.69
C LYS A 221 1.31 -9.41 -12.35
N GLY A 222 1.94 -8.32 -11.90
CA GLY A 222 3.20 -7.83 -12.45
C GLY A 222 3.12 -7.37 -13.91
N GLN A 223 1.90 -7.13 -14.42
CA GLN A 223 1.71 -6.69 -15.81
C GLN A 223 1.97 -5.19 -15.92
N ALA A 224 2.82 -4.79 -16.86
CA ALA A 224 3.08 -3.38 -17.16
C ALA A 224 1.80 -2.58 -17.43
N PRO A 225 1.76 -1.26 -17.16
CA PRO A 225 0.69 -0.40 -17.63
C PRO A 225 0.50 -0.54 -19.14
N THR A 226 -0.74 -0.57 -19.63
CA THR A 226 -1.00 -0.85 -21.06
C THR A 226 -0.59 0.28 -22.00
N ASP A 227 -0.34 1.47 -21.46
CA ASP A 227 0.19 2.62 -22.19
C ASP A 227 1.72 2.76 -22.07
N ASP A 228 2.39 1.84 -21.38
CA ASP A 228 3.84 1.84 -21.07
C ASP A 228 4.32 3.15 -20.39
N LYS A 229 3.45 3.85 -19.65
CA LYS A 229 3.78 5.09 -18.95
C LYS A 229 3.94 4.93 -17.44
N PRO A 230 4.86 5.68 -16.81
CA PRO A 230 4.94 5.71 -15.36
C PRO A 230 3.70 6.36 -14.76
N PHE A 231 3.40 5.98 -13.53
CA PHE A 231 2.32 6.60 -12.75
C PHE A 231 2.85 6.97 -11.37
N GLU A 232 2.37 8.10 -10.85
CA GLU A 232 2.79 8.66 -9.58
C GLU A 232 1.57 9.06 -8.76
N VAL A 233 1.61 8.73 -7.48
CA VAL A 233 0.63 9.18 -6.48
C VAL A 233 1.38 10.01 -5.45
N VAL A 234 0.93 11.25 -5.26
CA VAL A 234 1.41 12.12 -4.19
C VAL A 234 0.43 12.02 -3.03
N ILE A 235 0.94 11.77 -1.82
CA ILE A 235 0.17 11.64 -0.60
C ILE A 235 0.62 12.76 0.33
N HIS A 236 -0.28 13.72 0.55
CA HIS A 236 0.01 14.93 1.30
C HIS A 236 0.07 14.67 2.80
N SER A 237 -0.85 13.84 3.30
CA SER A 237 -0.92 13.50 4.72
C SER A 237 -1.50 12.12 4.97
N PHE A 238 -1.06 11.53 6.07
CA PHE A 238 -1.74 10.45 6.78
C PHE A 238 -2.02 10.89 8.21
N LYS A 239 -3.24 10.67 8.68
CA LYS A 239 -3.64 10.96 10.05
C LYS A 239 -4.41 9.78 10.64
N PHE A 240 -3.95 9.29 11.79
CA PHE A 240 -4.71 8.41 12.66
C PHE A 240 -5.31 9.20 13.81
N THR A 241 -6.60 9.00 14.10
CA THR A 241 -7.29 9.55 15.28
C THR A 241 -7.89 8.39 16.08
N PRO A 242 -7.37 8.06 17.27
CA PRO A 242 -7.89 6.99 18.11
C PRO A 242 -9.37 7.20 18.46
N GLN A 243 -10.11 6.10 18.62
CA GLN A 243 -11.48 6.10 19.17
C GLN A 243 -11.47 6.09 20.70
#